data_AF-A0A8S9TN94-F1
#
_entry.id   AF-A0A8S9TN94-F1
#
_cell.length_a   1.000
_cell.length_b   1.000
_cell.length_c   1.000
_cell.angle_alpha   90.00
_cell.angle_beta   90.00
_cell.angle_gamma   90.00
#
_symmetry.space_group_name_H-M   'P 1'
#
loop_
_entity.id
_entity.type
_entity.pdbx_description
1 polymer ?
#
loop_
_entity_poly.entity_id
_entity_poly.type
_entity_poly.pdbx_seq_one_letter_code
_entity_poly.pdbx_strand_id
1 'polypeptide(L)'
;MLTPYPESEAADERRKRIYNRVHSRTRIAVECAFGRLKNRFRILLAKLEQKTLGRICKVIYSCIVLHNMLLAVNDSCAVNGEDPHRAELQVRDDDGGLPDPFHNDWSLLEPERMDIERNAPV
;
A
#
# COMPACT_ATOMS: atom_id res chain seq x y z
N MET A 1 -2.31 -7.26 13.38
CA MET A 1 -1.53 -7.06 12.15
C MET A 1 -2.03 -8.09 11.13
N LEU A 2 -2.20 -7.73 9.86
CA LEU A 2 -2.47 -8.75 8.84
C LEU A 2 -1.20 -9.58 8.66
N THR A 3 -1.31 -10.90 8.69
CA THR A 3 -0.16 -11.81 8.70
C THR A 3 -0.31 -12.81 7.57
N PRO A 4 0.70 -12.98 6.68
CA PRO A 4 0.65 -13.99 5.63
C PRO A 4 0.62 -15.40 6.24
N TYR A 5 -0.03 -16.33 5.54
CA TYR A 5 0.04 -17.76 5.86
C TYR A 5 1.44 -18.31 5.57
N PRO A 6 1.91 -19.32 6.32
CA PRO A 6 3.13 -20.06 5.99
C PRO A 6 3.10 -20.59 4.56
N GLU A 7 4.24 -20.60 3.87
CA GLU A 7 4.31 -21.04 2.46
C GLU A 7 3.87 -22.50 2.27
N SER A 8 4.14 -23.37 3.25
CA SER A 8 3.68 -24.76 3.25
C SER A 8 2.15 -24.86 3.21
N GLU A 9 1.46 -24.13 4.08
CA GLU A 9 -0.01 -24.12 4.13
C GLU A 9 -0.62 -23.41 2.92
N ALA A 10 0.06 -22.38 2.41
CA ALA A 10 -0.36 -21.71 1.20
C ALA A 10 -0.24 -22.66 0.01
N ALA A 11 0.85 -23.42 -0.13
CA ALA A 11 1.04 -24.34 -1.26
C ALA A 11 -0.14 -25.31 -1.42
N ASP A 12 -0.67 -25.82 -0.30
CA ASP A 12 -1.75 -26.80 -0.27
C ASP A 12 -3.14 -26.18 -0.50
N GLU A 13 -3.36 -24.91 -0.09
CA GLU A 13 -4.68 -24.28 -0.13
C GLU A 13 -4.75 -23.05 -1.04
N ARG A 14 -5.53 -23.13 -2.13
CA ARG A 14 -5.72 -22.04 -3.11
C ARG A 14 -6.12 -20.71 -2.46
N ARG A 15 -7.00 -20.72 -1.46
CA ARG A 15 -7.47 -19.49 -0.78
C ARG A 15 -6.34 -18.79 -0.03
N LYS A 16 -5.47 -19.55 0.64
CA LYS A 16 -4.31 -19.03 1.36
C LYS A 16 -3.26 -18.44 0.40
N ARG A 17 -3.03 -19.06 -0.76
CA ARG A 17 -2.17 -18.47 -1.82
C ARG A 17 -2.70 -17.13 -2.31
N ILE A 18 -3.99 -17.05 -2.60
CA ILE A 18 -4.63 -15.80 -3.05
C ILE A 18 -4.47 -14.71 -1.99
N TYR A 19 -4.73 -15.05 -0.73
CA TYR A 19 -4.54 -14.11 0.37
C TYR A 19 -3.09 -13.61 0.44
N ASN A 20 -2.10 -14.50 0.45
CA ASN A 20 -0.68 -14.12 0.50
C ASN A 20 -0.27 -13.25 -0.69
N ARG A 21 -0.76 -13.57 -1.89
CA ARG A 21 -0.53 -12.78 -3.11
C ARG A 21 -1.09 -11.37 -2.99
N VAL A 22 -2.37 -11.24 -2.64
CA VAL A 22 -3.03 -9.93 -2.48
C VAL A 22 -2.36 -9.13 -1.36
N HIS A 23 -2.06 -9.78 -0.24
CA HIS A 23 -1.36 -9.16 0.88
C HIS A 23 0.01 -8.62 0.46
N SER A 24 0.81 -9.42 -0.26
CA SER A 24 2.13 -9.02 -0.77
C SER A 24 2.03 -7.86 -1.76
N ARG A 25 1.14 -7.95 -2.78
CA ARG A 25 0.94 -6.87 -3.77
C ARG A 25 0.55 -5.55 -3.10
N THR A 26 -0.36 -5.59 -2.13
CA THR A 26 -0.76 -4.40 -1.37
C THR A 26 0.41 -3.82 -0.57
N ARG A 27 1.22 -4.66 0.08
CA ARG A 27 2.42 -4.22 0.79
C ARG A 27 3.44 -3.57 -0.14
N ILE A 28 3.71 -4.17 -1.30
CA ILE A 28 4.63 -3.61 -2.31
C ILE A 28 4.19 -2.19 -2.69
N ALA A 29 2.91 -1.98 -3.00
CA ALA A 29 2.40 -0.66 -3.36
C ALA A 29 2.62 0.38 -2.26
N VAL A 30 2.35 0.01 -1.00
CA VAL A 30 2.55 0.87 0.17
C VAL A 30 4.03 1.17 0.40
N GLU A 31 4.89 0.15 0.37
CA GLU A 31 6.33 0.27 0.56
C GLU A 31 6.96 1.14 -0.54
N CYS A 32 6.54 0.97 -1.80
CA CYS A 32 6.96 1.83 -2.91
C CYS A 32 6.52 3.29 -2.71
N ALA A 33 5.28 3.54 -2.26
CA ALA A 33 4.81 4.89 -1.99
C ALA A 33 5.65 5.58 -0.89
N PHE A 34 5.94 4.88 0.21
CA PHE A 34 6.81 5.40 1.26
C PHE A 34 8.26 5.57 0.80
N GLY A 35 8.79 4.68 -0.04
CA GLY A 35 10.11 4.83 -0.65
C GLY A 35 10.21 6.11 -1.48
N ARG A 36 9.22 6.38 -2.34
CA ARG A 36 9.15 7.62 -3.14
C ARG A 36 9.04 8.86 -2.24
N LEU A 37 8.21 8.80 -1.19
CA LEU A 37 8.03 9.90 -0.24
C LEU A 37 9.34 10.23 0.48
N LYS A 38 10.01 9.24 1.07
CA LYS A 38 11.26 9.40 1.82
C LYS A 38 12.39 9.92 0.94
N ASN A 39 12.51 9.38 -0.28
CA ASN A 39 13.55 9.80 -1.18
C ASN A 39 13.36 11.25 -1.67
N ARG A 40 12.11 11.63 -1.92
CA ARG A 40 11.75 13.02 -2.29
C ARG A 40 11.97 13.99 -1.14
N PHE A 41 11.54 13.63 0.07
CA PHE A 41 11.66 14.46 1.26
C PHE A 41 12.72 13.87 2.19
N ARG A 42 13.99 14.11 1.86
CA ARG A 42 15.15 13.60 2.64
C ARG A 42 15.14 13.99 4.12
N ILE A 43 14.37 15.02 4.51
CA ILE A 43 14.10 15.36 5.91
C ILE A 43 13.49 14.19 6.70
N LEU A 44 12.77 13.28 6.04
CA LEU A 44 12.17 12.08 6.64
C LEU A 44 13.17 10.92 6.81
N LEU A 45 14.35 10.99 6.17
CA LEU A 45 15.43 9.99 6.34
C LEU A 45 16.29 10.28 7.57
N ALA A 46 16.27 11.51 8.07
CA ALA A 46 16.97 11.92 9.27
C ALA A 46 16.03 11.95 10.48
N LYS A 47 16.62 11.95 11.67
CA LYS A 47 15.87 12.18 12.90
C LYS A 47 15.28 13.61 12.86
N LEU A 48 13.97 13.72 13.00
CA LEU A 48 13.30 15.02 13.04
C LEU A 48 13.60 15.72 14.37
N GLU A 49 14.38 16.81 14.32
CA GLU A 49 14.78 17.60 15.50
C GLU A 49 13.69 18.56 16.00
N GLN A 50 12.44 18.10 16.05
CA GLN A 50 11.33 18.90 16.54
C GLN A 50 11.12 18.68 18.05
N LYS A 51 10.91 19.79 18.77
CA LYS A 51 10.76 19.78 20.24
C LYS A 51 9.52 19.05 20.75
N THR A 52 8.52 18.81 19.90
CA THR A 52 7.25 18.18 20.30
C THR A 52 6.74 17.22 19.23
N LEU A 53 6.06 16.15 19.67
CA LEU A 53 5.41 15.18 18.77
C LEU A 53 4.43 15.85 17.79
N GLY A 54 3.68 16.85 18.25
CA GLY A 54 2.75 17.58 17.38
C GLY A 54 3.44 18.27 16.21
N ARG A 55 4.69 18.76 16.37
CA ARG A 55 5.46 19.34 15.28
C ARG A 55 6.03 18.27 14.34
N ILE A 56 6.47 17.14 14.88
CA ILE A 56 6.88 15.97 14.08
C ILE A 56 5.72 15.53 13.16
N CYS A 57 4.53 15.33 13.72
CA CYS A 57 3.35 14.95 12.95
C CYS A 57 3.00 15.99 11.86
N LYS A 58 3.10 17.29 12.17
CA LYS A 58 2.88 18.36 11.18
C LYS A 58 3.88 18.29 10.02
N VAL A 59 5.16 18.06 10.30
CA VAL A 59 6.18 17.89 9.24
C VAL A 59 5.83 16.71 8.35
N ILE A 60 5.54 15.55 8.94
CA ILE A 60 5.17 14.34 8.19
C ILE A 60 3.91 14.58 7.34
N TYR A 61 2.87 15.17 7.93
CA TYR A 61 1.61 15.47 7.24
C TYR A 61 1.81 16.42 6.06
N SER A 62 2.59 17.50 6.26
CA SER A 62 2.94 18.43 5.20
C SER A 62 3.69 17.74 4.06
N CYS A 63 4.62 16.83 4.35
CA CYS A 63 5.31 16.05 3.31
C CYS A 63 4.34 15.19 2.50
N ILE A 64 3.36 14.54 3.15
CA ILE A 64 2.35 13.71 2.46
C ILE A 64 1.44 14.57 1.58
N VAL A 65 0.92 15.68 2.10
CA VAL A 65 0.06 16.59 1.32
C VAL A 65 0.82 17.14 0.12
N LEU A 66 2.05 17.61 0.34
CA LEU A 66 2.89 18.14 -0.73
C LEU A 66 3.26 17.07 -1.75
N HIS A 67 3.49 15.82 -1.33
CA HIS A 67 3.69 14.69 -2.24
C HIS A 67 2.50 14.51 -3.18
N ASN A 68 1.29 14.48 -2.63
CA ASN A 68 0.07 14.26 -3.40
C ASN A 68 -0.18 15.41 -4.39
N MET A 69 0.06 16.66 -3.97
CA MET A 69 -0.01 17.82 -4.87
C MET A 69 0.98 17.70 -6.03
N LEU A 70 2.21 17.27 -5.75
CA LEU A 70 3.26 17.11 -6.77
C LEU A 70 3.00 15.95 -7.72
N LEU A 71 2.35 14.88 -7.24
CA LEU A 71 1.83 13.81 -8.10
C LEU A 71 0.71 14.31 -9.02
N ALA A 72 -0.21 15.14 -8.49
CA ALA A 72 -1.33 15.66 -9.27
C ALA A 72 -0.89 16.55 -10.45
N VAL A 73 0.23 17.27 -10.29
CA VAL A 73 0.82 18.09 -11.38
C VAL A 73 1.82 17.31 -12.25
N ASN A 74 1.96 16.01 -12.03
CA ASN A 74 2.88 15.12 -12.73
C ASN A 74 4.34 15.62 -12.74
N ASP A 75 4.80 16.13 -11.59
CA ASP A 75 6.14 16.69 -11.49
C ASP A 75 7.24 15.62 -11.69
N SER A 76 8.25 15.97 -12.49
CA SER A 76 9.28 15.05 -13.03
C SER A 76 10.39 14.69 -12.05
N CYS A 77 10.14 14.75 -10.74
CA CYS A 77 11.16 14.55 -9.71
C CYS A 77 11.79 13.15 -9.84
N ALA A 78 13.07 13.11 -10.25
CA ALA A 78 13.85 11.89 -10.38
C ALA A 78 14.09 11.28 -8.99
N VAL A 79 13.38 10.18 -8.70
CA VAL A 79 13.53 9.43 -7.46
C VAL A 79 14.77 8.55 -7.61
N ASN A 80 15.95 9.03 -7.22
CA ASN A 80 17.17 8.22 -7.18
C ASN A 80 16.94 6.98 -6.29
N GLY A 81 17.08 5.78 -6.85
CA GLY A 81 16.55 4.53 -6.29
C GLY A 81 17.21 3.98 -5.02
N GLU A 82 18.00 4.76 -4.29
CA GLU A 82 18.68 4.31 -3.08
C GLU A 82 17.81 4.51 -1.84
N ASP A 83 16.85 3.60 -1.63
CA ASP A 83 16.24 3.41 -0.31
C ASP A 83 17.00 2.27 0.41
N PRO A 84 17.82 2.57 1.44
CA PRO A 84 18.59 1.57 2.20
C PRO A 84 17.71 0.49 2.87
N HIS A 85 16.38 0.71 2.92
CA HIS A 85 15.40 -0.20 3.50
C HIS A 85 14.58 -0.98 2.45
N ARG A 86 14.91 -0.88 1.15
CA ARG A 86 14.27 -1.66 0.08
C ARG A 86 14.73 -3.12 0.15
N ALA A 87 14.26 -3.85 1.16
CA ALA A 87 14.40 -5.30 1.20
C ALA A 87 13.87 -5.89 -0.12
N GLU A 88 14.68 -6.75 -0.75
CA GLU A 88 14.41 -7.36 -2.05
C GLU A 88 13.16 -8.24 -1.97
N LEU A 89 12.00 -7.65 -2.31
CA LEU A 89 10.80 -8.45 -2.56
C LEU A 89 10.99 -9.12 -3.93
N GLN A 90 11.44 -10.38 -3.90
CA GLN A 90 11.45 -11.26 -5.05
C GLN A 90 10.00 -11.46 -5.52
N VAL A 91 9.60 -10.70 -6.52
CA VAL A 91 8.37 -10.98 -7.27
C VAL A 91 8.66 -12.22 -8.11
N ARG A 92 8.27 -13.40 -7.62
CA ARG A 92 8.12 -14.57 -8.48
C ARG A 92 6.81 -14.35 -9.25
N ASP A 93 6.94 -13.75 -10.42
CA ASP A 93 5.89 -13.74 -11.44
C ASP A 93 5.75 -15.17 -11.98
N ASP A 94 5.08 -16.03 -11.21
CA ASP A 94 4.52 -17.30 -11.71
C ASP A 94 3.01 -17.08 -11.82
N ASP A 95 2.60 -16.50 -12.94
CA ASP A 95 1.23 -16.28 -13.38
C ASP A 95 0.55 -17.61 -13.74
N GLY A 96 0.39 -18.48 -12.75
CA GLY A 96 -0.32 -19.77 -12.83
C GLY A 96 -1.83 -19.67 -13.12
N GLY A 97 -2.21 -18.93 -14.16
CA GLY A 97 -3.57 -18.84 -14.71
C GLY A 97 -4.62 -18.23 -13.78
N LEU A 98 -4.23 -17.56 -12.70
CA LEU A 98 -5.17 -17.04 -11.72
C LEU A 98 -5.65 -15.63 -12.11
N PRO A 99 -6.97 -15.44 -12.36
CA PRO A 99 -7.49 -14.13 -12.72
C PRO A 99 -7.11 -13.09 -11.66
N ASP A 100 -6.74 -11.89 -12.10
CA ASP A 100 -6.46 -10.77 -11.20
C ASP A 100 -7.72 -10.50 -10.38
N PRO A 101 -7.70 -10.66 -9.04
CA PRO A 101 -8.85 -10.36 -8.19
C PRO A 101 -9.30 -8.89 -8.28
N PHE A 102 -8.48 -8.03 -8.88
CA PHE A 102 -8.73 -6.61 -9.10
C PHE A 102 -8.93 -6.25 -10.58
N HIS A 103 -9.16 -7.23 -11.46
CA HIS A 103 -9.77 -6.92 -12.76
C HIS A 103 -11.21 -6.47 -12.48
N ASN A 104 -11.34 -5.17 -12.25
CA ASN A 104 -12.62 -4.55 -12.01
C ASN A 104 -13.37 -4.42 -13.33
N ASP A 105 -14.12 -5.47 -13.69
CA ASP A 105 -15.31 -5.24 -14.49
C ASP A 105 -16.42 -4.71 -13.57
N TRP A 106 -16.36 -3.39 -13.30
CA TRP A 106 -17.36 -2.67 -12.50
C TRP A 106 -18.77 -2.70 -13.12
N SER A 107 -18.96 -3.31 -14.30
CA SER A 107 -20.28 -3.50 -14.92
C SER A 107 -21.07 -4.68 -14.36
N LEU A 108 -20.44 -5.58 -13.59
CA LEU A 108 -21.08 -6.77 -12.98
C LEU A 108 -21.48 -6.59 -11.51
N LEU A 109 -21.28 -5.40 -10.94
CA LEU A 109 -21.83 -5.05 -9.63
C LEU A 109 -23.25 -4.55 -9.81
N GLU A 110 -24.21 -5.47 -9.67
CA GLU A 110 -25.64 -5.14 -9.61
C GLU A 110 -25.90 -4.11 -8.48
N PRO A 111 -26.84 -3.16 -8.67
CA PRO A 111 -27.07 -2.06 -7.72
C PRO A 111 -27.65 -2.46 -6.34
N GLU A 112 -27.92 -3.74 -6.08
CA GLU A 112 -28.82 -4.17 -4.99
C GLU A 112 -28.17 -4.51 -3.63
N ARG A 113 -26.98 -3.98 -3.29
CA ARG A 113 -26.44 -4.15 -1.92
C ARG A 113 -25.91 -2.89 -1.26
N MET A 114 -26.72 -1.84 -1.31
CA MET A 114 -26.67 -0.74 -0.34
C MET A 114 -27.99 -0.64 0.43
N ASP A 115 -28.27 -1.64 1.27
CA ASP A 115 -29.17 -1.48 2.42
C ASP A 115 -28.33 -1.53 3.70
N ILE A 116 -27.80 -0.37 4.07
CA ILE A 116 -27.35 -0.11 5.44
C ILE A 116 -28.48 0.68 6.11
N GLU A 117 -28.85 0.26 7.33
CA GLU A 117 -29.83 0.85 8.25
C GLU A 117 -31.30 0.40 8.14
N ARG A 118 -31.63 -0.70 8.83
CA ARG A 118 -32.84 -0.81 9.68
C ARG A 118 -32.84 -2.09 10.52
N ASN A 119 -31.95 -2.21 11.52
CA ASN A 119 -32.26 -2.98 12.73
C ASN A 119 -31.24 -2.71 13.86
N ALA A 120 -31.50 -1.68 14.68
CA ALA A 120 -30.98 -1.63 16.03
C ALA A 120 -32.19 -1.80 16.97
N PRO A 121 -32.23 -2.80 17.85
CA PRO A 121 -33.33 -2.92 18.81
C PRO A 121 -33.21 -1.81 19.87
N VAL A 122 -34.36 -1.21 20.18
CA VAL A 122 -34.58 -0.26 21.29
C VAL A 122 -34.38 -0.96 22.63
#